data_AF-A0A6P6U838-F1
#
_entry.id   AF-A0A6P6U838-F1
#
_cell.length_a   1.000
_cell.length_b   1.000
_cell.length_c   1.000
_cell.angle_alpha   90.00
_cell.angle_beta   90.00
_cell.angle_gamma   90.00
#
_symmetry.space_group_name_H-M   'P 1'
#
loop_
_entity.id
_entity.type
_entity.pdbx_description
1 polymer ?
#
loop_
_entity_poly.entity_id
_entity_poly.type
_entity_poly.pdbx_seq_one_letter_code
_entity_poly.pdbx_strand_id
1 'polypeptide(L)'
;MDWISCFPQNGTCLESLIFDCVDSPINFEALERLVVNSPSLKKLRLNRHVTIVQLYRLMVRAPQLTHLGTGSFGPGEIVAQGEQEPDYVSAFAACKSLVCLSGFREINAHYLPAIVPVCANLTSLNLSYATISTEQLKSFIYHCHKLQTLWVLDSVCDEGLQAVAATCKDLHEPVQVSFGRD
;
A
#
# COMPACT_ATOMS: atom_id res chain seq x y z
N MET A 1 7.23 -23.84 0.99
CA MET A 1 7.86 -23.76 2.32
C MET A 1 7.24 -22.59 3.06
N ASP A 2 6.70 -22.80 4.25
CA ASP A 2 6.09 -21.75 5.08
C ASP A 2 7.15 -21.03 5.91
N TRP A 3 7.98 -20.20 5.25
CA TRP A 3 9.14 -19.55 5.85
C TRP A 3 8.78 -18.54 6.94
N ILE A 4 7.60 -17.95 6.86
CA ILE A 4 7.16 -16.92 7.83
C ILE A 4 6.83 -17.53 9.20
N SER A 5 6.42 -18.80 9.22
CA SER A 5 6.20 -19.55 10.46
C SER A 5 7.50 -19.92 11.18
N CYS A 6 8.67 -19.72 10.56
CA CYS A 6 9.96 -19.98 11.17
C CYS A 6 10.44 -18.86 12.12
N PHE A 7 9.76 -17.70 12.15
CA PHE A 7 10.09 -16.64 13.10
C PHE A 7 9.78 -17.07 14.55
N PRO A 8 10.62 -16.67 15.52
CA PRO A 8 10.38 -16.98 16.92
C PRO A 8 9.06 -16.34 17.42
N GLN A 9 8.40 -17.04 18.33
CA GLN A 9 7.11 -16.59 18.89
C GLN A 9 7.27 -15.56 20.02
N ASN A 10 8.47 -15.47 20.60
CA ASN A 10 8.80 -14.47 21.62
C ASN A 10 9.33 -13.22 20.91
N GLY A 11 8.88 -12.05 21.38
CA GLY A 11 9.02 -10.74 20.73
C GLY A 11 10.28 -10.52 19.88
N THR A 12 10.10 -9.84 18.74
CA THR A 12 11.17 -9.63 17.76
C THR A 12 11.61 -8.16 17.69
N CYS A 13 12.86 -7.94 17.29
CA CYS A 13 13.38 -6.61 16.97
C CYS A 13 13.23 -6.28 15.47
N LEU A 14 12.27 -6.89 14.77
CA LEU A 14 12.11 -6.74 13.34
C LEU A 14 11.66 -5.30 13.00
N GLU A 15 12.48 -4.59 12.22
CA GLU A 15 12.19 -3.23 11.75
C GLU A 15 11.68 -3.18 10.32
N SER A 16 12.06 -4.16 9.50
CA SER A 16 11.73 -4.21 8.07
C SER A 16 11.44 -5.64 7.61
N LEU A 17 10.25 -5.84 7.05
CA LEU A 17 9.83 -7.09 6.42
C LEU A 17 9.33 -6.80 5.01
N ILE A 18 10.07 -7.27 4.01
CA ILE A 18 9.81 -6.98 2.59
C ILE A 18 9.82 -8.31 1.85
N PHE A 19 8.67 -8.69 1.28
CA PHE A 19 8.52 -9.94 0.54
C PHE A 19 7.58 -9.77 -0.66
N ASP A 20 7.44 -8.55 -1.19
CA ASP A 20 6.54 -8.18 -2.29
C ASP A 20 6.83 -8.89 -3.62
N CYS A 21 8.03 -9.44 -3.79
CA CYS A 21 8.44 -10.26 -4.92
C CYS A 21 8.30 -11.78 -4.68
N VAL A 22 7.91 -12.21 -3.49
CA VAL A 22 7.72 -13.64 -3.18
C VAL A 22 6.39 -14.11 -3.76
N ASP A 23 6.47 -14.89 -4.83
CA ASP A 23 5.29 -15.38 -5.55
C ASP A 23 4.76 -16.71 -5.00
N SER A 24 4.40 -16.70 -3.72
CA SER A 24 3.75 -17.83 -3.07
C SER A 24 2.84 -17.35 -1.96
N PRO A 25 1.68 -17.99 -1.72
CA PRO A 25 0.88 -17.74 -0.54
C PRO A 25 1.71 -17.87 0.73
N ILE A 26 1.41 -17.04 1.71
CA ILE A 26 2.04 -17.06 3.02
C ILE A 26 1.00 -17.45 4.07
N ASN A 27 1.45 -18.03 5.17
CA ASN A 27 0.60 -18.24 6.34
C ASN A 27 0.26 -16.89 6.98
N PHE A 28 -0.93 -16.37 6.69
CA PHE A 28 -1.35 -15.05 7.17
C PHE A 28 -1.40 -14.98 8.70
N GLU A 29 -1.83 -16.04 9.38
CA GLU A 29 -1.89 -16.07 10.84
C GLU A 29 -0.50 -15.97 11.47
N ALA A 30 0.51 -16.57 10.84
CA ALA A 30 1.90 -16.40 11.24
C ALA A 30 2.42 -14.97 10.95
N LEU A 31 2.05 -14.37 9.82
CA LEU A 31 2.36 -12.97 9.53
C LEU A 31 1.77 -12.02 10.57
N GLU A 32 0.48 -12.17 10.89
CA GLU A 32 -0.20 -11.28 11.82
C GLU A 32 0.42 -11.37 13.22
N ARG A 33 0.69 -12.59 13.71
CA ARG A 33 1.43 -12.78 14.97
C ARG A 33 2.81 -12.15 14.94
N LEU A 34 3.55 -12.30 13.83
CA LEU A 34 4.86 -11.67 13.67
C LEU A 34 4.75 -10.14 13.76
N VAL A 35 3.77 -9.53 13.11
CA VAL A 35 3.54 -8.07 13.17
C VAL A 35 3.21 -7.61 14.59
N VAL A 36 2.32 -8.31 15.29
CA VAL A 36 1.97 -8.02 16.69
C VAL A 36 3.19 -8.11 17.62
N ASN A 37 4.06 -9.10 17.38
CA ASN A 37 5.27 -9.32 18.16
C ASN A 37 6.46 -8.43 17.77
N SER A 38 6.27 -7.49 16.83
CA SER A 38 7.33 -6.64 16.29
C SER A 38 7.00 -5.15 16.46
N PRO A 39 7.03 -4.60 17.69
CA PRO A 39 6.65 -3.20 17.95
C PRO A 39 7.57 -2.19 17.25
N SER A 40 8.80 -2.60 16.91
CA SER A 40 9.76 -1.78 16.15
C SER A 40 9.55 -1.81 14.63
N LEU A 41 8.57 -2.56 14.11
CA LEU A 41 8.35 -2.69 12.68
C LEU A 41 7.98 -1.34 12.05
N LYS A 42 8.80 -0.88 11.10
CA LYS A 42 8.63 0.38 10.36
C LYS A 42 8.36 0.19 8.88
N LYS A 43 8.84 -0.90 8.29
CA LYS A 43 8.70 -1.16 6.86
C LYS A 43 8.05 -2.52 6.66
N LEU A 44 6.90 -2.55 5.98
CA LEU A 44 6.18 -3.77 5.66
C LEU A 44 5.77 -3.74 4.20
N ARG A 45 6.30 -4.62 3.35
CA ARG A 45 5.88 -4.76 1.94
C ARG A 45 5.41 -6.17 1.66
N LEU A 46 4.13 -6.29 1.36
CA LEU A 46 3.39 -7.54 1.22
C LEU A 46 3.37 -8.00 -0.25
N ASN A 47 3.24 -9.30 -0.47
CA ASN A 47 3.05 -9.88 -1.80
C ASN A 47 1.57 -9.83 -2.23
N ARG A 48 1.31 -10.24 -3.48
CA ARG A 48 -0.04 -10.25 -4.08
C ARG A 48 -1.06 -11.12 -3.35
N HIS A 49 -0.61 -12.10 -2.56
CA HIS A 49 -1.50 -13.05 -1.89
C HIS A 49 -2.11 -12.50 -0.60
N VAL A 50 -1.63 -11.36 -0.10
CA VAL A 50 -2.26 -10.67 1.04
C VAL A 50 -3.37 -9.75 0.53
N THR A 51 -4.60 -10.00 0.96
CA THR A 51 -5.79 -9.25 0.53
C THR A 51 -5.94 -7.93 1.29
N ILE A 52 -6.81 -7.04 0.81
CA ILE A 52 -7.09 -5.77 1.49
C ILE A 52 -7.71 -5.97 2.89
N VAL A 53 -8.53 -7.01 3.09
CA VAL A 53 -9.09 -7.37 4.40
C VAL A 53 -7.98 -7.80 5.37
N GLN A 54 -7.03 -8.57 4.88
CA GLN A 54 -5.85 -8.99 5.64
C GLN A 54 -4.92 -7.80 5.92
N LEU A 55 -4.72 -6.91 4.96
CA LEU A 55 -3.97 -5.67 5.14
C LEU A 55 -4.55 -4.82 6.27
N TYR A 56 -5.87 -4.65 6.31
CA TYR A 56 -6.56 -3.92 7.38
C TYR A 56 -6.19 -4.46 8.76
N ARG A 57 -6.24 -5.79 8.94
CA ARG A 57 -5.85 -6.45 10.20
C ARG A 57 -4.41 -6.11 10.60
N LEU A 58 -3.48 -6.10 9.65
CA LEU A 58 -2.08 -5.75 9.91
C LEU A 58 -1.91 -4.26 10.28
N MET A 59 -2.59 -3.36 9.57
CA MET A 59 -2.49 -1.91 9.79
C MET A 59 -2.99 -1.49 11.16
N VAL A 60 -4.11 -2.06 11.62
CA VAL A 60 -4.64 -1.80 12.97
C VAL A 60 -3.66 -2.23 14.07
N ARG A 61 -2.83 -3.25 13.81
CA ARG A 61 -1.80 -3.73 14.75
C ARG A 61 -0.47 -3.00 14.63
N ALA A 62 -0.22 -2.33 13.50
CA ALA A 62 1.04 -1.64 13.24
C ALA A 62 0.84 -0.19 12.74
N PRO A 63 0.16 0.69 13.50
CA PRO A 63 -0.05 2.09 13.09
C PRO A 63 1.25 2.92 13.05
N GLN A 64 2.35 2.38 13.58
CA GLN A 64 3.68 3.00 13.57
C GLN A 64 4.46 2.83 12.26
N LEU A 65 3.89 2.14 11.26
CA LEU A 65 4.53 1.91 9.97
C LEU A 65 4.85 3.24 9.26
N THR A 66 5.99 3.23 8.56
CA THR A 66 6.49 4.36 7.76
C THR A 66 6.51 4.03 6.27
N HIS A 67 6.70 2.75 5.93
CA HIS A 67 6.70 2.26 4.56
C HIS A 67 5.76 1.07 4.47
N LEU A 68 4.78 1.14 3.57
CA LEU A 68 3.77 0.10 3.38
C LEU A 68 3.68 -0.33 1.92
N GLY A 69 3.75 -1.62 1.66
CA GLY A 69 3.37 -2.25 0.39
C GLY A 69 2.11 -3.06 0.60
N THR A 70 1.00 -2.70 -0.03
CA THR A 70 -0.35 -3.14 0.33
C THR A 70 -0.68 -4.61 0.01
N GLY A 71 0.04 -5.24 -0.92
CA GLY A 71 -0.36 -6.53 -1.51
C GLY A 71 -1.44 -6.35 -2.57
N SER A 72 -2.43 -7.25 -2.61
CA SER A 72 -3.62 -7.10 -3.45
C SER A 72 -4.56 -6.04 -2.86
N PHE A 73 -4.98 -5.09 -3.69
CA PHE A 73 -5.81 -3.94 -3.34
C PHE A 73 -7.12 -3.94 -4.11
N GLY A 74 -7.62 -5.15 -4.40
CA GLY A 74 -8.94 -5.42 -4.94
C GLY A 74 -9.71 -6.38 -4.04
N PRO A 75 -10.97 -6.70 -4.39
CA PRO A 75 -11.73 -7.69 -3.65
C PRO A 75 -11.06 -9.06 -3.76
N GLY A 76 -10.49 -9.54 -2.66
CA GLY A 76 -10.19 -10.97 -2.48
C GLY A 76 -11.49 -11.74 -2.29
N GLU A 77 -11.49 -13.04 -2.63
CA GLU A 77 -12.67 -13.92 -2.70
C GLU A 77 -13.79 -13.59 -1.69
N ILE A 78 -14.98 -13.33 -2.26
CA ILE A 78 -16.33 -13.36 -1.68
C ILE A 78 -16.35 -13.23 -0.14
N VAL A 79 -16.46 -11.99 0.34
CA VAL A 79 -16.89 -11.74 1.73
C VAL A 79 -18.21 -12.48 1.93
N ALA A 80 -18.27 -13.36 2.93
CA ALA A 80 -19.49 -14.04 3.29
C ALA A 80 -20.60 -12.99 3.48
N GLN A 81 -21.75 -13.19 2.82
CA GLN A 81 -22.88 -12.27 2.88
C GLN A 81 -23.24 -11.99 4.35
N GLY A 82 -22.93 -10.80 4.86
CA GLY A 82 -23.34 -10.36 6.20
C GLY A 82 -22.27 -9.64 7.05
N GLU A 83 -20.99 -9.69 6.69
CA GLU A 83 -19.97 -8.90 7.40
C GLU A 83 -19.88 -7.48 6.85
N GLN A 84 -19.96 -6.49 7.75
CA GLN A 84 -19.75 -5.08 7.40
C GLN A 84 -18.31 -4.89 6.92
N GLU A 85 -18.16 -4.20 5.79
CA GLU A 85 -16.85 -3.92 5.22
C GLU A 85 -15.96 -3.15 6.24
N PRO A 86 -14.69 -3.53 6.41
CA PRO A 86 -13.77 -2.82 7.30
C PRO A 86 -13.62 -1.35 6.92
N ASP A 87 -13.48 -0.48 7.92
CA ASP A 87 -13.21 0.94 7.71
C ASP A 87 -11.72 1.17 7.35
N TYR A 88 -11.40 1.00 6.07
CA TYR A 88 -10.06 1.21 5.54
C TYR A 88 -9.59 2.67 5.69
N VAL A 89 -10.50 3.64 5.61
CA VAL A 89 -10.16 5.08 5.74
C VAL A 89 -9.58 5.34 7.13
N SER A 90 -10.25 4.86 8.18
CA SER A 90 -9.78 5.00 9.56
C SER A 90 -8.45 4.27 9.80
N ALA A 91 -8.24 3.09 9.18
CA ALA A 91 -6.98 2.36 9.30
C ALA A 91 -5.79 3.12 8.69
N PHE A 92 -5.95 3.70 7.50
CA PHE A 92 -4.93 4.56 6.90
C PHE A 92 -4.73 5.84 7.72
N ALA A 93 -5.79 6.49 8.18
CA ALA A 93 -5.70 7.70 9.00
C ALA A 93 -4.96 7.47 10.34
N ALA A 94 -5.04 6.26 10.91
CA ALA A 94 -4.30 5.88 12.11
C ALA A 94 -2.78 5.74 11.84
N CYS A 95 -2.37 5.42 10.61
CA CYS A 95 -0.98 5.26 10.21
C CYS A 95 -0.28 6.61 9.94
N LYS A 96 -0.26 7.50 10.94
CA LYS A 96 0.20 8.90 10.79
C LYS A 96 1.66 9.07 10.38
N SER A 97 2.48 8.03 10.60
CA SER A 97 3.91 8.03 10.29
C SER A 97 4.22 7.59 8.86
N LEU A 98 3.21 7.27 8.06
CA LEU A 98 3.38 6.74 6.72
C LEU A 98 3.92 7.80 5.76
N VAL A 99 5.05 7.50 5.14
CA VAL A 99 5.73 8.36 4.15
C VAL A 99 5.94 7.68 2.80
N CYS A 100 5.86 6.34 2.76
CA CYS A 100 6.01 5.56 1.54
C CYS A 100 4.87 4.54 1.39
N LEU A 101 4.25 4.52 0.21
CA LEU A 101 3.17 3.61 -0.13
C LEU A 101 3.40 2.95 -1.50
N SER A 102 3.19 1.64 -1.58
CA SER A 102 3.38 0.83 -2.80
C SER A 102 2.46 -0.40 -2.80
N GLY A 103 2.61 -1.29 -3.79
CA GLY A 103 1.92 -2.57 -3.82
C GLY A 103 0.78 -2.56 -4.82
N PHE A 104 -0.39 -2.09 -4.42
CA PHE A 104 -1.58 -1.82 -5.25
C PHE A 104 -1.85 -2.83 -6.38
N ARG A 105 -1.58 -4.11 -6.14
CA ARG A 105 -1.78 -5.16 -7.14
C ARG A 105 -3.27 -5.43 -7.27
N GLU A 106 -3.75 -5.77 -8.47
CA GLU A 106 -5.17 -6.12 -8.70
C GLU A 106 -6.12 -5.03 -8.19
N ILE A 107 -5.73 -3.77 -8.33
CA ILE A 107 -6.42 -2.64 -7.71
C ILE A 107 -7.90 -2.57 -8.12
N ASN A 108 -8.77 -2.37 -7.13
CA ASN A 108 -10.14 -1.90 -7.35
C ASN A 108 -10.23 -0.43 -6.90
N ALA A 109 -10.62 0.43 -7.84
CA ALA A 109 -10.69 1.87 -7.61
C ALA A 109 -11.65 2.30 -6.50
N HIS A 110 -12.61 1.45 -6.12
CA HIS A 110 -13.48 1.68 -4.97
C HIS A 110 -12.69 1.90 -3.66
N TYR A 111 -11.49 1.30 -3.54
CA TYR A 111 -10.65 1.41 -2.36
C TYR A 111 -9.68 2.61 -2.35
N LEU A 112 -9.53 3.31 -3.49
CA LEU A 112 -8.62 4.46 -3.59
C LEU A 112 -8.92 5.59 -2.57
N PRO A 113 -10.18 5.93 -2.26
CA PRO A 113 -10.46 6.95 -1.24
C PRO A 113 -9.84 6.63 0.13
N ALA A 114 -9.58 5.35 0.44
CA ALA A 114 -8.98 4.94 1.70
C ALA A 114 -7.58 5.51 1.95
N ILE A 115 -6.80 5.82 0.88
CA ILE A 115 -5.43 6.32 1.03
C ILE A 115 -5.34 7.84 1.18
N VAL A 116 -6.42 8.58 0.89
CA VAL A 116 -6.45 10.05 0.96
C VAL A 116 -5.95 10.61 2.30
N PRO A 117 -6.28 10.04 3.49
CA PRO A 117 -5.82 10.56 4.77
C PRO A 117 -4.29 10.61 4.95
N VAL A 118 -3.53 9.79 4.22
CA VAL A 118 -2.06 9.74 4.34
C VAL A 118 -1.35 10.53 3.23
N CYS A 119 -2.03 10.93 2.17
CA CYS A 119 -1.44 11.60 1.00
C CYS A 119 -0.60 12.83 1.35
N ALA A 120 -1.03 13.64 2.31
CA ALA A 120 -0.31 14.86 2.72
C ALA A 120 1.07 14.60 3.37
N ASN A 121 1.34 13.35 3.78
CA ASN A 121 2.61 12.94 4.39
C ASN A 121 3.49 12.11 3.46
N LEU A 122 2.96 11.61 2.33
CA LEU A 122 3.72 10.76 1.43
C LEU A 122 4.83 11.54 0.74
N THR A 123 6.05 11.02 0.84
CA THR A 123 7.21 11.44 0.04
C THR A 123 7.47 10.48 -1.11
N SER A 124 6.95 9.24 -1.04
CA SER A 124 7.14 8.22 -2.07
C SER A 124 5.85 7.45 -2.33
N LEU A 125 5.43 7.40 -3.60
CA LEU A 125 4.25 6.68 -4.03
C LEU A 125 4.56 5.84 -5.27
N ASN A 126 4.39 4.52 -5.16
CA ASN A 126 4.60 3.59 -6.26
C ASN A 126 3.29 2.91 -6.68
N LEU A 127 2.82 3.28 -7.87
CA LEU A 127 1.62 2.76 -8.53
C LEU A 127 1.97 1.90 -9.76
N SER A 128 3.20 1.39 -9.87
CA SER A 128 3.65 0.59 -11.03
C SER A 128 2.86 -0.71 -11.27
N TYR A 129 2.07 -1.15 -10.29
CA TYR A 129 1.20 -2.33 -10.42
C TYR A 129 -0.29 -1.97 -10.44
N ALA A 130 -0.63 -0.67 -10.47
CA ALA A 130 -1.98 -0.17 -10.35
C ALA A 130 -2.46 0.43 -11.68
N THR A 131 -3.31 -0.31 -12.39
CA THR A 131 -3.98 0.21 -13.59
C THR A 131 -5.11 1.15 -13.17
N ILE A 132 -4.79 2.45 -13.07
CA ILE A 132 -5.74 3.51 -12.72
C ILE A 132 -5.90 4.50 -13.87
N SER A 133 -7.09 5.07 -13.99
CA SER A 133 -7.36 6.16 -14.94
C SER A 133 -6.82 7.51 -14.45
N THR A 134 -6.73 8.46 -15.37
CA THR A 134 -6.45 9.87 -15.07
C THR A 134 -7.32 10.43 -13.94
N GLU A 135 -8.63 10.19 -13.98
CA GLU A 135 -9.56 10.74 -12.99
C GLU A 135 -9.41 10.06 -11.62
N GLN A 136 -9.08 8.77 -11.61
CA GLN A 136 -8.75 8.05 -10.39
C GLN A 136 -7.45 8.57 -9.75
N LEU A 137 -6.41 8.84 -10.55
CA LEU A 137 -5.20 9.49 -10.04
C LEU A 137 -5.52 10.87 -9.45
N LYS A 138 -6.26 11.70 -10.21
CA LYS A 138 -6.68 13.05 -9.78
C LYS A 138 -7.44 13.02 -8.45
N SER A 139 -8.20 11.98 -8.16
CA SER A 139 -9.01 11.86 -6.94
C SER A 139 -8.19 11.95 -5.64
N PHE A 140 -6.89 11.63 -5.66
CA PHE A 140 -6.03 11.70 -4.47
C PHE A 140 -4.73 12.49 -4.67
N ILE A 141 -4.22 12.62 -5.90
CA ILE A 141 -2.90 13.24 -6.14
C ILE A 141 -2.85 14.70 -5.70
N TYR A 142 -3.98 15.43 -5.74
CA TYR A 142 -4.07 16.82 -5.28
C TYR A 142 -3.79 17.00 -3.78
N HIS A 143 -3.73 15.91 -3.01
CA HIS A 143 -3.37 15.92 -1.59
C HIS A 143 -1.88 15.58 -1.35
N CYS A 144 -1.13 15.18 -2.37
CA CYS A 144 0.25 14.68 -2.25
C CYS A 144 1.31 15.79 -2.38
N HIS A 145 1.26 16.83 -1.54
CA HIS A 145 2.11 18.01 -1.70
C HIS A 145 3.60 17.79 -1.40
N LYS A 146 3.96 16.78 -0.61
CA LYS A 146 5.35 16.45 -0.21
C LYS A 146 6.00 15.37 -1.07
N LEU A 147 5.35 14.98 -2.16
CA LEU A 147 5.77 13.84 -2.95
C LEU A 147 7.09 14.15 -3.69
N GLN A 148 8.09 13.32 -3.46
CA GLN A 148 9.44 13.44 -4.01
C GLN A 148 9.73 12.37 -5.07
N THR A 149 9.08 11.21 -4.95
CA THR A 149 9.18 10.10 -5.91
C THR A 149 7.81 9.55 -6.27
N LEU A 150 7.55 9.41 -7.56
CA LEU A 150 6.32 8.85 -8.11
C LEU A 150 6.63 7.84 -9.21
N TRP A 151 6.05 6.64 -9.08
CA TRP A 151 5.96 5.67 -10.16
C TRP A 151 4.50 5.46 -10.55
N VAL A 152 4.21 5.46 -11.84
CA VAL A 152 2.85 5.28 -12.40
C VAL A 152 2.91 4.44 -13.67
N LEU A 153 1.77 3.88 -14.07
CA LEU A 153 1.58 3.35 -15.42
C LEU A 153 1.24 4.47 -16.40
N ASP A 154 1.44 4.21 -17.69
CA ASP A 154 1.06 5.12 -18.79
C ASP A 154 -0.45 5.41 -18.87
N SER A 155 -1.28 4.55 -18.26
CA SER A 155 -2.75 4.70 -18.16
C SER A 155 -3.23 6.01 -17.51
N VAL A 156 -2.34 6.77 -16.85
CA VAL A 156 -2.67 8.07 -16.27
C VAL A 156 -2.70 9.21 -17.30
N CYS A 157 -2.12 9.00 -18.48
CA CYS A 157 -2.01 9.96 -19.58
C CYS A 157 -1.34 11.30 -19.19
N ASP A 158 -1.22 12.19 -20.18
CA ASP A 158 -0.60 13.51 -20.00
C ASP A 158 -1.38 14.38 -19.00
N GLU A 159 -2.71 14.30 -19.00
CA GLU A 159 -3.56 15.06 -18.07
C GLU A 159 -3.34 14.63 -16.61
N GLY A 160 -3.00 13.36 -16.37
CA GLY A 160 -2.64 12.86 -15.06
C GLY A 160 -1.30 13.42 -14.62
N LEU A 161 -0.30 13.41 -15.51
CA LEU A 161 1.02 13.99 -15.26
C LEU A 161 0.96 15.51 -15.08
N GLN A 162 0.07 16.21 -15.77
CA GLN A 162 -0.19 17.64 -15.55
C GLN A 162 -0.73 17.91 -14.13
N ALA A 163 -1.66 17.08 -13.64
CA ALA A 163 -2.16 17.20 -12.26
C ALA A 163 -1.06 16.95 -11.21
N VAL A 164 -0.18 15.98 -11.48
CA VAL A 164 1.02 15.72 -10.67
C VAL A 164 1.91 16.97 -10.66
N ALA A 165 2.28 17.51 -11.83
CA ALA A 165 3.15 18.68 -11.94
C ALA A 165 2.53 19.94 -11.31
N ALA A 166 1.21 20.08 -11.36
CA ALA A 166 0.48 21.16 -10.71
C ALA A 166 0.58 21.09 -9.18
N THR A 167 0.67 19.89 -8.61
CA THR A 167 0.56 19.65 -7.16
C THR A 167 1.89 19.38 -6.46
N CYS A 168 2.69 18.45 -6.99
CA CYS A 168 3.86 17.87 -6.33
C CYS A 168 5.13 18.67 -6.69
N LYS A 169 5.37 19.78 -5.99
CA LYS A 169 6.47 20.71 -6.29
C LYS A 169 7.85 20.21 -5.88
N ASP A 170 7.90 19.21 -4.99
CA ASP A 170 9.13 18.63 -4.46
C ASP A 170 9.58 17.36 -5.21
N LEU A 171 8.99 17.06 -6.38
CA LEU A 171 9.43 15.93 -7.21
C LEU A 171 10.87 16.15 -7.67
N HIS A 172 11.80 15.35 -7.12
CA HIS A 172 13.23 15.43 -7.43
C HIS A 172 13.63 14.45 -8.54
N GLU A 173 12.93 13.33 -8.65
CA GLU A 173 13.14 12.35 -9.71
C GLU A 173 12.12 12.55 -10.83
N PRO A 174 12.50 12.32 -12.10
CA PRO A 174 11.54 12.21 -13.18
C PRO A 174 10.49 11.16 -12.81
N VAL A 175 9.22 11.48 -13.06
CA VAL A 175 8.13 10.50 -12.88
C VAL A 175 8.46 9.26 -13.69
N GLN A 176 8.57 8.12 -13.02
CA GLN A 176 8.89 6.86 -13.68
C GLN A 176 7.60 6.25 -14.21
N VAL A 177 7.43 6.34 -15.53
CA VAL A 177 6.28 5.76 -16.24
C VAL A 177 6.65 4.36 -16.71
N SER A 178 5.91 3.37 -16.24
CA SER A 178 6.02 1.99 -16.71
C SER A 178 4.97 1.74 -17.79
N PHE A 179 5.38 1.21 -18.94
CA PHE A 179 4.44 0.81 -19.99
C PHE A 179 3.75 -0.49 -19.58
N GLY A 180 2.42 -0.53 -19.64
CA GLY A 180 1.66 -1.75 -19.41
C GLY A 180 2.16 -2.85 -20.34
N ARG A 181 2.37 -4.06 -19.80
CA ARG A 181 2.49 -5.24 -20.67
C ARG A 181 1.07 -5.66 -21.01
N ASP A 182 0.67 -5.40 -22.26
CA ASP A 182 -0.49 -6.05 -22.89
C ASP A 182 -0.35 -7.58 -22.85
#